data_AF-A0A6A5S9W9-F1
#
_entry.id   AF-A0A6A5S9W9-F1
#
_cell.length_a   1.000
_cell.length_b   1.000
_cell.length_c   1.000
_cell.angle_alpha   90.00
_cell.angle_beta   90.00
_cell.angle_gamma   90.00
#
_symmetry.space_group_name_H-M   'P 1'
#
loop_
_entity.id
_entity.type
_entity.pdbx_description
1 polymer ?
#
loop_
_entity_poly.entity_id
_entity_poly.type
_entity_poly.pdbx_seq_one_letter_code
_entity_poly.pdbx_strand_id
1 'polypeptide(L)'
;PRPQQVRALRRLIYGKRDVLLIACTGFGKSVIFHAYSILTRKITLQLVLFSKLGEEQLSNIRQFDGAKPRLIDAKTKVAEKAILKQVGDGAYTHVL
;
A
#
# COMPACT_ATOMS: atom_id res chain seq x y z
N PRO A 1 7.87 -4.09 -15.37
CA PRO A 1 7.41 -4.96 -14.26
C PRO A 1 7.88 -6.40 -14.49
N ARG A 2 8.25 -7.14 -13.43
CA ARG A 2 8.72 -8.53 -13.52
C ARG A 2 7.54 -9.51 -13.61
N PRO A 3 7.67 -10.65 -14.31
CA PRO A 3 6.56 -11.62 -14.47
C PRO A 3 5.95 -12.10 -13.15
N GLN A 4 6.77 -12.27 -12.10
CA GLN A 4 6.28 -12.75 -10.80
C GLN A 4 5.47 -11.69 -10.05
N GLN A 5 5.77 -10.39 -10.23
CA GLN A 5 4.94 -9.29 -9.68
C GLN A 5 3.56 -9.29 -10.34
N VAL A 6 3.52 -9.43 -11.67
CA VAL A 6 2.27 -9.53 -12.43
C VAL A 6 1.46 -10.75 -12.00
N ARG A 7 2.13 -11.90 -11.79
CA ARG A 7 1.48 -13.13 -11.31
C ARG A 7 0.87 -12.93 -9.91
N ALA A 8 1.60 -12.28 -9.00
CA ALA A 8 1.09 -11.98 -7.66
C ALA A 8 -0.14 -11.06 -7.72
N LEU A 9 -0.07 -9.97 -8.48
CA LEU A 9 -1.21 -9.06 -8.70
C LEU A 9 -2.43 -9.79 -9.28
N ARG A 10 -2.25 -10.61 -10.32
CA ARG A 10 -3.37 -11.36 -10.92
C ARG A 10 -4.03 -12.31 -9.94
N ARG A 11 -3.25 -12.98 -9.08
CA ARG A 11 -3.78 -13.86 -8.02
C ARG A 11 -4.58 -13.08 -6.99
N LEU A 12 -4.11 -11.91 -6.57
CA LEU A 12 -4.83 -11.05 -5.64
C LEU A 12 -6.12 -10.49 -6.25
N ILE A 13 -6.05 -9.91 -7.45
CA ILE A 13 -7.15 -9.18 -8.09
C ILE A 13 -8.24 -10.14 -8.61
N TYR A 14 -7.85 -11.09 -9.46
CA TYR A 14 -8.80 -11.98 -10.15
C TYR A 14 -9.01 -13.28 -9.39
N GLY A 15 -7.93 -13.81 -8.79
CA GLY A 15 -8.01 -15.03 -8.01
C GLY A 15 -8.68 -14.85 -6.64
N LYS A 16 -8.63 -13.63 -6.07
CA LYS A 16 -9.07 -13.33 -4.70
C LYS A 16 -8.49 -14.32 -3.68
N ARG A 17 -7.22 -14.70 -3.86
CA ARG A 17 -6.51 -15.64 -2.99
C ARG A 17 -5.36 -14.97 -2.26
N ASP A 18 -5.03 -15.51 -1.10
CA ASP A 18 -3.83 -15.13 -0.36
C ASP A 18 -2.57 -15.52 -1.13
N VAL A 19 -1.54 -14.68 -1.06
CA VAL A 19 -0.28 -14.86 -1.79
C VAL A 19 0.91 -14.61 -0.85
N LEU A 20 1.72 -15.65 -0.64
CA LEU A 20 3.06 -15.52 -0.09
C LEU A 20 4.06 -15.35 -1.25
N LEU A 21 4.73 -14.19 -1.31
CA LEU A 21 5.80 -13.92 -2.29
C LEU A 21 7.15 -13.85 -1.60
N ILE A 22 8.02 -14.83 -1.90
CA ILE A 22 9.41 -14.84 -1.47
C ILE A 22 10.26 -14.32 -2.62
N ALA A 23 11.02 -13.25 -2.38
CA ALA A 23 11.92 -12.68 -3.37
C ALA A 23 13.09 -11.97 -2.67
N CYS A 24 14.24 -11.91 -3.34
CA CYS A 24 15.43 -11.22 -2.83
C CYS A 24 15.17 -9.72 -2.57
N THR A 25 16.06 -9.07 -1.82
CA THR A 25 16.14 -7.61 -1.73
C THR A 25 16.36 -7.01 -3.13
N GLY A 26 15.93 -5.77 -3.37
CA GLY A 26 16.01 -5.15 -4.69
C GLY A 26 15.08 -5.71 -5.77
N PHE A 27 14.31 -6.78 -5.50
CA PHE A 27 13.34 -7.32 -6.46
C PHE A 27 12.23 -6.33 -6.83
N GLY A 28 11.90 -5.38 -5.93
CA GLY A 28 10.81 -4.43 -6.09
C GLY A 28 9.47 -5.00 -5.62
N LYS A 29 9.43 -5.62 -4.42
CA LYS A 29 8.21 -6.24 -3.87
C LYS A 29 7.08 -5.22 -3.64
N SER A 30 7.43 -3.98 -3.27
CA SER A 30 6.49 -2.89 -2.95
C SER A 30 5.54 -2.53 -4.09
N VAL A 31 5.99 -2.67 -5.35
CA VAL A 31 5.17 -2.32 -6.53
C VAL A 31 3.84 -3.08 -6.58
N ILE A 32 3.78 -4.28 -5.98
CA ILE A 32 2.57 -5.09 -5.93
C ILE A 32 1.50 -4.40 -5.07
N PHE A 33 1.90 -3.88 -3.91
CA PHE A 33 0.98 -3.17 -3.01
C PHE A 33 0.57 -1.82 -3.59
N HIS A 34 1.51 -1.09 -4.21
CA HIS A 34 1.24 0.21 -4.84
C HIS A 34 0.26 0.08 -6.01
N ALA A 35 0.41 -0.95 -6.83
CA ALA A 35 -0.43 -1.14 -8.01
C ALA A 35 -1.82 -1.67 -7.65
N TYR A 36 -1.97 -2.44 -6.57
CA TYR A 36 -3.24 -3.10 -6.25
C TYR A 36 -4.37 -2.09 -6.05
N SER A 37 -4.17 -1.06 -5.22
CA SER A 37 -5.21 -0.03 -4.99
C SER A 37 -5.56 0.73 -6.25
N ILE A 38 -4.56 1.09 -7.05
CA ILE A 38 -4.75 1.85 -8.29
C ILE A 38 -5.59 1.05 -9.29
N LEU A 39 -5.27 -0.23 -9.48
CA LEU A 39 -5.96 -1.09 -10.45
C LEU A 39 -7.36 -1.50 -10.01
N THR A 40 -7.61 -1.61 -8.70
CA THR A 40 -8.88 -2.14 -8.18
C THR A 40 -9.81 -1.07 -7.61
N ARG A 41 -9.32 0.18 -7.47
CA ARG A 41 -9.99 1.26 -6.73
C ARG A 41 -10.35 0.88 -5.29
N LYS A 42 -9.64 -0.09 -4.70
CA LYS A 42 -9.77 -0.47 -3.30
C LYS A 42 -8.68 0.18 -2.45
N ILE A 43 -8.87 0.15 -1.14
CA ILE A 43 -7.86 0.59 -0.17
C ILE A 43 -6.90 -0.57 0.10
N THR A 44 -5.59 -0.29 0.07
CA THR A 44 -4.57 -1.22 0.55
C THR A 44 -4.14 -0.81 1.95
N LEU A 45 -4.30 -1.71 2.91
CA LEU A 45 -3.72 -1.59 4.24
C LEU A 45 -2.36 -2.30 4.25
N GLN A 46 -1.30 -1.58 4.60
CA GLN A 46 0.05 -2.12 4.62
C GLN A 46 0.65 -1.93 6.00
N LEU A 47 0.86 -3.03 6.72
CA LEU A 47 1.50 -2.98 8.04
C LEU A 47 3.02 -2.89 7.87
N VAL A 48 3.59 -1.76 8.29
CA VAL A 48 5.04 -1.50 8.22
C VAL A 48 5.64 -1.51 9.62
N LEU A 49 6.73 -2.27 9.81
CA LEU A 49 7.36 -2.43 11.12
C LEU A 49 8.20 -1.21 11.57
N PHE A 50 8.72 -0.44 10.62
CA PHE A 50 9.60 0.69 10.90
C PHE A 50 9.07 1.97 10.25
N SER A 51 8.96 3.05 11.04
CA SER A 51 8.43 4.34 10.56
C SER A 51 9.21 4.90 9.38
N LYS A 52 10.56 4.83 9.40
CA LYS A 52 11.40 5.28 8.27
C LYS A 52 11.08 4.54 6.97
N LEU A 53 10.87 3.22 7.04
CA LEU A 53 10.47 2.44 5.87
C LEU A 53 9.07 2.84 5.38
N GLY A 54 8.17 3.17 6.31
CA GLY A 54 6.84 3.69 5.99
C GLY A 54 6.89 5.05 5.28
N GLU A 55 7.76 5.96 5.73
CA GLU A 55 7.99 7.27 5.09
C GLU A 55 8.57 7.13 3.68
N GLU A 56 9.56 6.23 3.48
CA GLU A 56 10.11 5.94 2.17
C GLU A 56 9.04 5.39 1.21
N GLN A 57 8.21 4.46 1.68
CA GLN A 57 7.11 3.91 0.89
C GLN A 57 6.04 4.95 0.59
N LEU A 58 5.68 5.79 1.57
CA LEU A 58 4.76 6.91 1.40
C LEU A 58 5.24 7.83 0.27
N SER A 59 6.52 8.22 0.30
CA SER A 59 7.14 9.06 -0.73
C SER A 59 7.09 8.40 -2.10
N ASN A 60 7.45 7.12 -2.19
CA ASN A 60 7.42 6.37 -3.44
C ASN A 60 6.01 6.23 -4.02
N ILE A 61 4.99 6.05 -3.17
CA ILE A 61 3.59 5.92 -3.64
C ILE A 61 3.04 7.27 -4.12
N ARG A 62 3.43 8.38 -3.49
CA ARG A 62 2.99 9.74 -3.88
C ARG A 62 3.42 10.14 -5.29
N GLN A 63 4.41 9.46 -5.86
CA GLN A 63 4.87 9.71 -7.22
C GLN A 63 3.88 9.21 -8.29
N PHE A 64 2.88 8.39 -7.92
CA PHE A 64 1.88 7.89 -8.86
C PHE A 64 0.63 8.77 -8.88
N ASP A 65 0.23 9.20 -10.08
CA ASP A 65 -0.99 9.99 -10.26
C ASP A 65 -2.23 9.26 -9.74
N GLY A 66 -3.05 9.99 -8.98
CA GLY A 66 -4.25 9.45 -8.33
C GLY A 66 -3.99 8.65 -7.05
N ALA A 67 -2.74 8.36 -6.70
CA ALA A 67 -2.43 7.75 -5.42
C ALA A 67 -2.52 8.78 -4.28
N LYS A 68 -3.30 8.45 -3.26
CA LYS A 68 -3.43 9.19 -2.01
C LYS A 68 -2.97 8.31 -0.86
N PRO A 69 -1.66 8.12 -0.65
CA PRO A 69 -1.16 7.31 0.45
C PRO A 69 -1.12 8.13 1.74
N ARG A 70 -1.36 7.45 2.87
CA ARG A 70 -1.31 8.04 4.21
C ARG A 70 -0.57 7.11 5.16
N LEU A 71 0.41 7.63 5.88
CA LEU A 71 1.10 6.92 6.95
C LEU A 71 0.37 7.21 8.27
N ILE A 72 0.01 6.16 9.01
CA ILE A 72 -0.63 6.24 10.32
C ILE A 72 0.28 5.59 11.35
N ASP A 73 0.91 6.44 12.15
CA ASP A 73 1.73 6.06 13.30
C ASP A 73 1.10 6.56 14.62
N ALA A 74 1.79 6.30 15.73
CA ALA A 74 1.33 6.74 17.04
C ALA A 74 1.15 8.28 17.14
N LYS A 75 1.98 9.06 16.43
CA LYS A 75 1.94 10.53 16.48
C LYS A 75 0.76 11.08 15.69
N THR A 76 0.62 10.66 14.44
CA THR A 76 -0.47 11.07 13.54
C THR A 76 -1.83 10.64 14.06
N LYS A 77 -1.95 9.44 14.64
CA LYS A 77 -3.20 8.99 15.27
C LYS A 77 -3.64 9.89 16.43
N VAL A 78 -2.70 10.38 17.23
CA VAL A 78 -2.99 11.29 18.35
C VAL A 78 -3.30 12.70 17.86
N ALA A 79 -2.54 13.19 16.88
CA ALA A 79 -2.70 14.53 16.32
C ALA A 79 -4.00 14.68 15.52
N GLU A 80 -4.43 13.66 14.80
CA GLU A 80 -5.59 13.71 13.90
C GLU A 80 -6.66 12.70 14.29
N LYS A 81 -7.52 13.09 15.24
CA LYS A 81 -8.63 12.24 15.73
C LYS A 81 -9.58 11.76 14.62
N ALA A 82 -9.68 12.50 13.52
CA ALA A 82 -10.55 12.18 12.38
C ALA A 82 -9.91 11.23 11.35
N ILE A 83 -8.62 10.89 11.49
CA ILE A 83 -7.88 10.15 10.44
C ILE A 83 -8.51 8.78 10.13
N LEU A 84 -8.96 8.07 11.17
CA LEU A 84 -9.60 6.75 11.00
C LEU A 84 -10.97 6.87 10.32
N LYS A 85 -11.71 7.95 10.58
CA LYS A 85 -12.97 8.23 9.90
C LYS A 85 -12.71 8.48 8.41
N GLN A 86 -11.72 9.30 8.08
CA GLN A 86 -11.33 9.57 6.68
C GLN A 86 -10.90 8.30 5.93
N VAL A 87 -10.21 7.38 6.61
CA VAL A 87 -9.89 6.05 6.05
C VAL A 87 -11.17 5.27 5.76
N GLY A 88 -12.12 5.23 6.71
CA GLY A 88 -13.41 4.59 6.53
C GLY A 88 -14.24 5.19 5.38
N ASP A 89 -14.16 6.51 5.19
CA ASP A 89 -14.82 7.24 4.11
C ASP A 89 -14.11 7.07 2.75
N GLY A 90 -12.99 6.35 2.69
CA GLY A 90 -12.27 6.07 1.44
C GLY A 90 -11.44 7.25 0.90
N ALA A 91 -11.06 8.19 1.76
CA ALA A 91 -10.25 9.35 1.36
C ALA A 91 -8.84 8.98 0.86
N TYR A 92 -8.36 7.79 1.23
CA TYR A 92 -7.00 7.31 0.95
C TYR A 92 -7.01 6.01 0.15
N THR A 93 -6.09 5.92 -0.81
CA THR A 93 -5.86 4.72 -1.62
C THR A 93 -4.97 3.70 -0.91
N HIS A 94 -4.02 4.17 -0.10
CA HIS A 94 -3.06 3.34 0.62
C HIS A 94 -2.96 3.87 2.04
N VAL A 95 -3.00 2.97 3.01
CA VAL A 95 -2.83 3.27 4.42
C VAL A 95 -1.65 2.43 4.91
N LEU A 96 -0.58 3.11 5.30
CA LEU A 96 0.68 2.55 5.77
C LEU A 96 0.82 2.71 7.28
#